data_AF-A0A7C7JF58-F1
#
_entry.id   AF-A0A7C7JF58-F1
#
_cell.length_a   1.000
_cell.length_b   1.000
_cell.length_c   1.000
_cell.angle_alpha   90.00
_cell.angle_beta   90.00
_cell.angle_gamma   90.00
#
_symmetry.space_group_name_H-M   'P 1'
#
loop_
_entity.id
_entity.type
_entity.pdbx_description
1 polymer ?
#
loop_
_entity_poly.entity_id
_entity_poly.type
_entity_poly.pdbx_seq_one_letter_code
_entity_poly.pdbx_strand_id
1 'polypeptide(L)'
;MSRYRSIGVAVLKFFIGCFVAYLSWYVLYEFVLKPQTTLDEWVMNNMVEGTEWGLEVIGLKTGTFPQPTGYMNRVGVSGTPGVEIGAPCDGLSLFALFAIFIAFFPGPLKRKLWYIPLGILSLHLVNIVRVISLAAIQSKYPDWLEFNHDYTFTIIVYGVIFWLWYVWATYLSPLSKTK
;
A
#
# COMPACT_ATOMS: atom_id res chain seq x y z
N MET A 1 -16.38 10.70 35.33
CA MET A 1 -14.91 10.60 35.13
C MET A 1 -14.40 9.18 34.85
N SER A 2 -14.92 8.10 35.46
CA SER A 2 -14.36 6.73 35.25
C SER A 2 -14.53 6.17 33.83
N ARG A 3 -15.63 6.46 33.13
CA ARG A 3 -15.89 5.97 31.76
C ARG A 3 -14.96 6.58 30.70
N TYR A 4 -14.63 7.87 30.81
CA TYR A 4 -13.64 8.51 29.94
C TYR A 4 -12.24 7.92 30.18
N ARG A 5 -11.89 7.65 31.45
CA ARG A 5 -10.64 6.98 31.81
C ARG A 5 -10.55 5.56 31.24
N SER A 6 -11.64 4.79 31.25
CA SER A 6 -11.64 3.43 30.69
C SER A 6 -11.57 3.41 29.16
N ILE A 7 -12.23 4.35 28.48
CA ILE A 7 -12.15 4.51 27.02
C ILE A 7 -10.73 4.90 26.60
N GLY A 8 -10.11 5.87 27.28
CA GLY A 8 -8.74 6.29 26.99
C GLY A 8 -7.73 5.15 27.12
N VAL A 9 -7.86 4.30 28.16
CA VAL A 9 -7.01 3.12 28.33
C VAL A 9 -7.21 2.09 27.22
N ALA A 10 -8.45 1.86 26.76
CA ALA A 10 -8.71 0.92 25.67
C ALA A 10 -8.13 1.40 24.34
N VAL A 11 -8.29 2.69 24.03
CA VAL A 11 -7.72 3.32 22.83
C VAL A 11 -6.19 3.28 22.86
N LEU A 12 -5.59 3.60 24.01
CA LEU A 12 -4.13 3.52 24.18
C LEU A 12 -3.62 2.09 23.97
N LYS A 13 -4.28 1.08 24.57
CA LYS A 13 -3.93 -0.33 24.37
C LYS A 13 -4.04 -0.75 22.91
N PHE A 14 -5.06 -0.28 22.19
CA PHE A 14 -5.20 -0.53 20.75
C PHE A 14 -3.99 0.01 19.98
N PHE A 15 -3.64 1.29 20.16
CA PHE A 15 -2.51 1.88 19.43
C PHE A 15 -1.16 1.28 19.83
N ILE A 16 -0.94 0.97 21.11
CA ILE A 16 0.26 0.24 21.55
C ILE A 16 0.30 -1.14 20.90
N GLY A 17 -0.82 -1.86 20.85
CA GLY A 17 -0.93 -3.15 20.18
C GLY A 17 -0.58 -3.08 18.70
N CYS A 18 -1.15 -2.12 17.97
CA CYS A 18 -0.81 -1.88 16.56
C CYS A 18 0.66 -1.53 16.37
N PHE A 19 1.23 -0.67 17.23
CA PHE A 19 2.64 -0.27 17.14
C PHE A 19 3.58 -1.45 17.36
N VAL A 20 3.35 -2.25 18.41
CA VAL A 20 4.15 -3.45 18.69
C VAL A 20 4.00 -4.46 17.56
N ALA A 21 2.78 -4.71 17.07
CA ALA A 21 2.55 -5.62 15.96
C ALA A 21 3.25 -5.17 14.67
N TYR A 22 3.23 -3.87 14.37
CA TYR A 22 3.93 -3.29 13.22
C TYR A 22 5.44 -3.42 13.35
N LEU A 23 5.99 -3.15 14.54
CA LEU A 23 7.42 -3.32 14.80
C LEU A 23 7.84 -4.79 14.69
N SER A 24 7.04 -5.72 15.24
CA SER A 24 7.27 -7.16 15.11
C SER A 24 7.20 -7.60 13.65
N TRP A 25 6.22 -7.09 12.88
CA TRP A 25 6.14 -7.34 11.44
C TRP A 25 7.38 -6.81 10.71
N TYR A 26 7.81 -5.59 11.01
CA TYR A 26 8.98 -4.98 10.39
C TYR A 26 10.25 -5.82 10.62
N VAL A 27 10.48 -6.26 11.86
CA VAL A 27 11.62 -7.14 12.20
C VAL A 27 11.50 -8.48 11.48
N LEU A 28 10.33 -9.11 11.50
CA LEU A 28 10.09 -10.36 10.77
C LEU A 28 10.35 -10.19 9.27
N TYR A 29 9.87 -9.10 8.69
CA TYR A 29 10.02 -8.83 7.27
C TYR A 29 11.49 -8.60 6.90
N GLU A 30 12.20 -7.71 7.59
CA GLU A 30 13.58 -7.34 7.22
C GLU A 30 14.57 -8.49 7.43
N PHE A 31 14.42 -9.28 8.50
CA PHE A 31 15.40 -10.32 8.86
C PHE A 31 15.01 -11.74 8.44
N VAL A 32 13.74 -12.00 8.12
CA VAL A 32 13.27 -13.35 7.76
C VAL A 32 12.65 -13.37 6.38
N LEU A 33 11.62 -12.55 6.10
CA LEU A 33 10.91 -12.65 4.83
C LEU A 33 11.76 -12.16 3.65
N LYS A 34 12.32 -10.95 3.75
CA LYS A 34 13.09 -10.33 2.67
C LYS A 34 14.33 -11.14 2.26
N PRO A 35 15.12 -11.75 3.19
CA PRO A 35 16.25 -12.58 2.79
C PRO A 35 15.89 -13.99 2.30
N GLN A 36 14.71 -14.51 2.65
CA GLN A 36 14.35 -15.93 2.41
C GLN A 36 13.23 -16.12 1.38
N THR A 37 12.56 -15.05 0.96
CA THR A 37 11.39 -15.11 0.07
C THR A 37 11.56 -14.16 -1.11
N THR A 38 10.84 -14.45 -2.20
CA THR A 38 10.78 -13.62 -3.41
C THR A 38 9.53 -12.74 -3.43
N LEU A 39 8.99 -12.41 -2.26
CA LEU A 39 7.74 -11.64 -2.14
C LEU A 39 7.87 -10.27 -2.80
N ASP A 40 8.93 -9.55 -2.48
CA ASP A 40 9.27 -8.24 -3.04
C ASP A 40 9.38 -8.31 -4.56
N GLU A 41 10.11 -9.31 -5.07
CA GLU A 41 10.30 -9.53 -6.51
C GLU A 41 8.96 -9.75 -7.21
N TRP A 42 8.09 -10.57 -6.63
CA TRP A 42 6.77 -10.84 -7.18
C TRP A 42 5.89 -9.60 -7.21
N VAL A 43 5.86 -8.82 -6.12
CA VAL A 43 5.09 -7.58 -6.05
C VAL A 43 5.62 -6.56 -7.06
N MET A 44 6.94 -6.36 -7.12
CA MET A 44 7.56 -5.42 -8.06
C MET A 44 7.32 -5.82 -9.52
N ASN A 45 7.48 -7.10 -9.87
CA ASN A 45 7.18 -7.60 -11.22
C ASN A 45 5.72 -7.33 -11.59
N ASN A 46 4.78 -7.65 -10.69
CA ASN A 46 3.38 -7.39 -10.95
C ASN A 46 3.06 -5.89 -11.10
N MET A 47 3.75 -5.03 -10.35
CA MET A 47 3.64 -3.58 -10.49
C MET A 47 4.17 -3.09 -11.83
N VAL A 48 5.32 -3.59 -12.29
CA VAL A 48 5.90 -3.24 -13.59
C VAL A 48 4.95 -3.68 -14.71
N GLU A 49 4.54 -4.94 -14.73
CA GLU A 49 3.62 -5.48 -15.74
C GLU A 49 2.28 -4.74 -15.76
N GLY A 50 1.69 -4.49 -14.58
CA GLY A 50 0.44 -3.73 -14.47
C GLY A 50 0.59 -2.28 -14.93
N THR A 51 1.76 -1.68 -14.71
CA THR A 51 2.06 -0.32 -15.18
C THR A 51 2.25 -0.28 -16.68
N GLU A 52 3.02 -1.21 -17.25
CA GLU A 52 3.22 -1.33 -18.71
C GLU A 52 1.88 -1.49 -19.42
N TRP A 53 1.06 -2.43 -18.96
CA TRP A 53 -0.29 -2.63 -19.46
C TRP A 53 -1.13 -1.34 -19.37
N GLY A 54 -1.08 -0.65 -18.23
CA GLY A 54 -1.83 0.59 -18.03
C GLY A 54 -1.37 1.73 -18.95
N LEU A 55 -0.06 1.86 -19.18
CA LEU A 55 0.52 2.83 -20.11
C LEU A 55 0.06 2.56 -21.55
N GLU A 56 0.08 1.30 -21.98
CA GLU A 56 -0.37 0.90 -23.31
C GLU A 56 -1.87 1.17 -23.52
N VAL A 57 -2.70 0.89 -22.51
CA VAL A 57 -4.14 1.18 -22.54
C VAL A 57 -4.42 2.67 -22.74
N ILE A 58 -3.60 3.57 -22.17
CA ILE A 58 -3.75 5.02 -22.35
C ILE A 58 -2.99 5.56 -23.58
N GLY A 59 -2.47 4.67 -24.43
CA GLY A 59 -1.82 5.02 -25.70
C GLY A 59 -0.36 5.46 -25.60
N LEU A 60 0.30 5.22 -24.46
CA LEU A 60 1.72 5.50 -24.28
C LEU A 60 2.53 4.22 -24.50
N LYS A 61 3.38 4.22 -25.53
CA LYS A 61 4.26 3.07 -25.80
C LYS A 61 5.27 2.89 -24.68
N THR A 62 5.36 1.68 -24.16
CA THR A 62 6.31 1.28 -23.11
C THR A 62 7.73 1.18 -23.68
N GLY A 63 8.71 1.51 -22.84
CA GLY A 63 10.14 1.39 -23.14
C GLY A 63 10.77 0.18 -22.46
N THR A 64 11.92 -0.26 -22.95
CA THR A 64 12.75 -1.25 -22.26
C THR A 64 13.80 -0.55 -21.41
N PHE A 65 13.95 -1.01 -20.16
CA PHE A 65 14.85 -0.41 -19.18
C PHE A 65 15.80 -1.46 -18.60
N PRO A 66 17.01 -1.08 -18.18
CA PRO A 66 17.89 -1.97 -17.43
C PRO A 66 17.19 -2.44 -16.15
N GLN A 67 17.16 -3.74 -15.92
CA GLN A 67 16.57 -4.36 -14.72
C GLN A 67 17.67 -5.03 -13.88
N PRO A 68 17.53 -5.05 -12.54
CA PRO A 68 18.33 -5.90 -11.68
C PRO A 68 18.19 -7.40 -12.03
N THR A 69 19.16 -8.21 -11.62
CA THR A 69 19.04 -9.66 -11.76
C THR A 69 17.98 -10.20 -10.80
N GLY A 70 16.95 -10.86 -11.34
CA GLY A 70 15.92 -11.57 -10.56
C GLY A 70 14.56 -10.88 -10.50
N TYR A 71 14.47 -9.58 -10.74
CA TYR A 71 13.20 -8.83 -10.71
C TYR A 71 13.26 -7.56 -11.55
N MET A 72 12.08 -7.02 -11.85
CA MET A 72 11.89 -5.77 -12.56
C MET A 72 11.55 -4.68 -11.56
N ASN A 73 12.22 -3.53 -11.66
CA ASN A 73 11.94 -2.36 -10.82
C ASN A 73 11.89 -1.06 -11.60
N ARG A 74 12.05 -1.09 -12.93
CA ARG A 74 12.00 0.12 -13.75
C ARG A 74 10.98 0.00 -14.87
N VAL A 75 10.18 1.05 -15.06
CA VAL A 75 9.09 1.10 -16.05
C VAL A 75 8.90 2.51 -16.56
N GLY A 76 8.40 2.68 -17.79
CA GLY A 76 8.21 4.02 -18.36
C GLY A 76 7.86 4.05 -19.83
N VAL A 77 7.70 5.27 -20.34
CA VAL A 77 7.39 5.52 -21.76
C VAL A 77 8.67 5.41 -22.60
N SER A 78 8.55 4.83 -23.79
CA SER A 78 9.64 4.66 -24.76
C SER A 78 10.33 5.99 -25.07
N GLY A 79 11.66 5.99 -25.08
CA GLY A 79 12.48 7.19 -25.33
C GLY A 79 12.61 8.14 -24.14
N THR A 80 12.13 7.76 -22.96
CA THR A 80 12.24 8.56 -21.73
C THR A 80 13.10 7.84 -20.68
N PRO A 81 13.56 8.51 -19.60
CA PRO A 81 14.34 7.87 -18.56
C PRO A 81 13.60 6.78 -17.75
N GLY A 82 12.27 6.77 -17.80
CA GLY A 82 11.42 5.90 -16.96
C GLY A 82 11.42 6.29 -15.49
N VAL A 83 10.71 5.50 -14.69
CA VAL A 83 10.62 5.62 -13.24
C VAL A 83 11.10 4.33 -12.58
N GLU A 84 11.80 4.47 -11.47
CA GLU A 84 12.29 3.34 -10.67
C GLU A 84 11.39 3.16 -9.44
N ILE A 85 10.93 1.92 -9.24
CA ILE A 85 10.10 1.48 -8.13
C ILE A 85 11.05 1.04 -7.02
N GLY A 86 11.30 1.92 -6.05
CA GLY A 86 12.11 1.59 -4.86
C GLY A 86 11.35 0.75 -3.84
N ALA A 87 12.06 0.18 -2.86
CA ALA A 87 11.49 -0.62 -1.77
C ALA A 87 10.31 0.04 -1.00
N PRO A 88 10.27 1.37 -0.73
CA PRO A 88 9.09 1.99 -0.11
C PRO A 88 7.85 1.98 -1.01
N CYS A 89 8.04 1.80 -2.31
CA CYS A 89 7.00 1.89 -3.32
C CYS A 89 6.38 0.54 -3.66
N ASP A 90 6.86 -0.60 -3.15
CA ASP A 90 6.22 -1.90 -3.36
C ASP A 90 4.85 -2.01 -2.63
N GLY A 91 4.63 -1.15 -1.63
CA GLY A 91 3.40 -1.10 -0.84
C GLY A 91 3.32 -2.14 0.28
N LEU A 92 4.30 -3.02 0.47
CA LEU A 92 4.26 -4.10 1.48
C LEU A 92 4.11 -3.55 2.90
N SER A 93 4.85 -2.49 3.21
CA SER A 93 4.73 -1.79 4.51
C SER A 93 3.34 -1.18 4.71
N LEU A 94 2.73 -0.66 3.64
CA LEU A 94 1.37 -0.09 3.68
C LEU A 94 0.31 -1.18 3.83
N PHE A 95 0.48 -2.32 3.16
CA PHE A 95 -0.40 -3.48 3.29
C PHE A 95 -0.40 -4.00 4.73
N ALA A 96 0.79 -4.13 5.33
CA ALA A 96 0.92 -4.53 6.72
C ALA A 96 0.31 -3.52 7.69
N LEU A 97 0.57 -2.22 7.50
CA LEU A 97 -0.03 -1.16 8.30
C LEU A 97 -1.56 -1.24 8.29
N PHE A 98 -2.15 -1.36 7.09
CA PHE A 98 -3.58 -1.51 6.90
C PHE A 98 -4.12 -2.78 7.58
N ALA A 99 -3.51 -3.94 7.31
CA ALA A 99 -3.95 -5.23 7.81
C ALA A 99 -3.88 -5.30 9.34
N ILE A 100 -2.80 -4.82 9.95
CA ILE A 100 -2.61 -4.79 11.41
C ILE A 100 -3.67 -3.92 12.06
N PHE A 101 -3.95 -2.73 11.50
CA PHE A 101 -5.01 -1.87 12.02
C PHE A 101 -6.35 -2.60 12.05
N ILE A 102 -6.76 -3.21 10.93
CA ILE A 102 -8.03 -3.97 10.84
C ILE A 102 -8.03 -5.19 11.76
N ALA A 103 -6.90 -5.89 11.89
CA ALA A 103 -6.76 -7.06 12.75
C ALA A 103 -7.01 -6.71 14.22
N PHE A 104 -6.47 -5.57 14.70
CA PHE A 104 -6.64 -5.11 16.07
C PHE A 104 -7.96 -4.34 16.29
N PHE A 105 -8.55 -3.77 15.23
CA PHE A 105 -9.78 -3.00 15.37
C PHE A 105 -10.95 -3.91 15.78
N PRO A 106 -11.82 -3.51 16.73
CA PRO A 106 -12.96 -4.33 17.14
C PRO A 106 -13.87 -4.73 15.97
N GLY A 107 -14.36 -5.97 15.95
CA GLY A 107 -15.33 -6.40 14.93
C GLY A 107 -15.30 -7.90 14.65
N PRO A 108 -16.28 -8.41 13.87
CA PRO A 108 -16.40 -9.84 13.59
C PRO A 108 -15.20 -10.38 12.79
N LEU A 109 -14.61 -11.50 13.24
CA LEU A 109 -13.47 -12.13 12.57
C LEU A 109 -13.75 -12.48 11.10
N LYS A 110 -14.97 -12.98 10.80
CA LYS A 110 -15.40 -13.29 9.43
C LYS A 110 -15.30 -12.08 8.49
N ARG A 111 -15.58 -10.87 9.00
CA ARG A 111 -15.48 -9.64 8.20
C ARG A 111 -14.03 -9.25 7.96
N LYS A 112 -13.16 -9.43 8.95
CA LYS A 112 -11.72 -9.17 8.81
C LYS A 112 -11.09 -10.05 7.74
N LEU A 113 -11.45 -11.34 7.71
CA LEU A 113 -10.86 -12.33 6.81
C LEU A 113 -11.02 -12.00 5.31
N TRP A 114 -12.12 -11.37 4.90
CA TRP A 114 -12.28 -10.94 3.51
C TRP A 114 -11.92 -9.46 3.29
N TYR A 115 -12.09 -8.61 4.30
CA TYR A 115 -11.82 -7.18 4.17
C TYR A 115 -10.32 -6.87 4.09
N ILE A 116 -9.49 -7.64 4.80
CA ILE A 116 -8.03 -7.48 4.74
C ILE A 116 -7.51 -7.76 3.32
N PRO A 117 -7.78 -8.92 2.69
CA PRO A 117 -7.39 -9.17 1.30
C PRO A 117 -7.94 -8.14 0.32
N LEU A 118 -9.21 -7.73 0.48
CA LEU A 118 -9.82 -6.72 -0.38
C LEU A 118 -9.09 -5.37 -0.28
N GLY A 119 -8.76 -4.94 0.94
CA GLY A 119 -8.05 -3.69 1.15
C GLY A 119 -6.62 -3.74 0.62
N ILE A 120 -5.90 -4.86 0.83
CA ILE A 120 -4.56 -5.07 0.25
C ILE A 120 -4.63 -4.98 -1.29
N LEU A 121 -5.57 -5.70 -1.92
CA LEU A 121 -5.76 -5.63 -3.37
C LEU A 121 -6.08 -4.21 -3.83
N SER A 122 -6.95 -3.50 -3.12
CA SER A 122 -7.32 -2.12 -3.45
C SER A 122 -6.11 -1.18 -3.37
N LEU A 123 -5.29 -1.30 -2.32
CA LEU A 123 -4.08 -0.51 -2.14
C LEU A 123 -3.04 -0.82 -3.23
N HIS A 124 -2.89 -2.09 -3.59
CA HIS A 124 -2.02 -2.51 -4.68
C HIS A 124 -2.42 -1.88 -6.02
N LEU A 125 -3.71 -1.91 -6.35
CA LEU A 125 -4.24 -1.29 -7.57
C LEU A 125 -4.02 0.24 -7.59
N VAL A 126 -4.28 0.92 -6.47
CA VAL A 126 -4.01 2.37 -6.35
C VAL A 126 -2.52 2.67 -6.55
N ASN A 127 -1.65 1.81 -6.04
CA ASN A 127 -0.21 1.97 -6.20
C ASN A 127 0.25 1.76 -7.66
N ILE A 128 -0.33 0.80 -8.38
CA ILE A 128 -0.11 0.65 -9.83
C ILE A 128 -0.55 1.92 -10.58
N VAL A 129 -1.74 2.46 -10.28
CA VAL A 129 -2.23 3.71 -10.89
C VAL A 129 -1.30 4.89 -10.60
N ARG A 130 -0.73 4.96 -9.39
CA ARG A 130 0.31 5.93 -9.04
C ARG A 130 1.52 5.80 -9.96
N VAL A 131 2.07 4.60 -10.15
CA VAL A 131 3.26 4.41 -11.00
C VAL A 131 2.96 4.70 -12.48
N ILE A 132 1.78 4.30 -12.99
CA ILE A 132 1.33 4.70 -14.34
C ILE A 132 1.34 6.22 -14.49
N SER A 133 0.79 6.92 -13.51
CA SER A 133 0.71 8.38 -13.53
C SER A 133 2.08 9.03 -13.43
N LEU A 134 2.97 8.51 -12.58
CA LEU A 134 4.35 8.99 -12.46
C LEU A 134 5.16 8.75 -13.73
N ALA A 135 5.03 7.59 -14.36
CA ALA A 135 5.66 7.30 -15.66
C ALA A 135 5.16 8.24 -16.76
N ALA A 136 3.85 8.54 -16.78
CA ALA A 136 3.28 9.51 -17.71
C ALA A 136 3.78 10.94 -17.43
N ILE A 137 3.87 11.36 -16.16
CA ILE A 137 4.44 12.65 -15.76
C ILE A 137 5.90 12.73 -16.16
N GLN A 138 6.71 11.70 -15.87
CA GLN A 138 8.12 11.66 -16.27
C GLN A 138 8.32 11.85 -17.78
N SER A 139 7.38 11.33 -18.58
CA SER A 139 7.46 11.43 -20.04
C SER A 139 7.14 12.82 -20.61
N LYS A 140 6.34 13.64 -19.91
CA LYS A 140 5.81 14.92 -20.44
C LYS A 140 6.25 16.14 -19.62
N TYR A 141 6.38 15.98 -18.32
CA TYR A 141 6.64 17.01 -17.33
C TYR A 141 7.61 16.48 -16.24
N PRO A 142 8.85 16.11 -16.61
CA PRO A 142 9.80 15.50 -15.67
C PRO A 142 10.07 16.37 -14.43
N ASP A 143 10.05 17.70 -14.58
CA ASP A 143 10.22 18.66 -13.48
C ASP A 143 9.14 18.54 -12.38
N TRP A 144 7.99 17.91 -12.70
CA TRP A 144 6.89 17.69 -11.77
C TRP A 144 6.91 16.31 -11.11
N LEU A 145 7.85 15.43 -11.48
CA LEU A 145 7.88 14.05 -10.98
C LEU A 145 8.03 14.02 -9.45
N GLU A 146 9.03 14.70 -8.91
CA GLU A 146 9.36 14.69 -7.47
C GLU A 146 8.19 15.19 -6.64
N PHE A 147 7.62 16.35 -7.00
CA PHE A 147 6.47 16.91 -6.30
C PHE A 147 5.28 15.94 -6.28
N ASN A 148 4.98 15.30 -7.41
CA ASN A 148 3.86 14.38 -7.48
C ASN A 148 4.13 13.09 -6.71
N HIS A 149 5.35 12.56 -6.78
CA HIS A 149 5.77 11.36 -6.07
C HIS A 149 5.68 11.55 -4.54
N ASP A 150 6.20 12.68 -4.04
CA ASP A 150 6.37 12.92 -2.61
C ASP A 150 5.11 13.46 -1.92
N TYR A 151 4.32 14.28 -2.62
CA TYR A 151 3.15 14.94 -2.02
C TYR A 151 1.84 14.40 -2.57
N THR A 152 1.60 14.54 -3.88
CA THR A 152 0.30 14.24 -4.49
C THR A 152 -0.10 12.78 -4.26
N PHE A 153 0.75 11.84 -4.66
CA PHE A 153 0.42 10.42 -4.52
C PHE A 153 0.52 9.93 -3.08
N THR A 154 1.38 10.52 -2.26
CA THR A 154 1.38 10.28 -0.81
C THR A 154 0.01 10.60 -0.22
N ILE A 155 -0.51 11.82 -0.44
CA ILE A 155 -1.83 12.22 0.06
C ILE A 155 -2.94 11.31 -0.45
N ILE A 156 -2.91 10.94 -1.74
CA ILE A 156 -3.92 10.05 -2.33
C ILE A 156 -3.88 8.66 -1.68
N VAL A 157 -2.71 8.03 -1.60
CA VAL A 157 -2.56 6.66 -1.05
C VAL A 157 -2.98 6.63 0.42
N TYR A 158 -2.48 7.58 1.24
CA TYR A 158 -2.89 7.66 2.65
C TYR A 158 -4.37 8.02 2.80
N GLY A 159 -4.93 8.82 1.90
CA GLY A 159 -6.36 9.10 1.82
C GLY A 159 -7.19 7.84 1.58
N VAL A 160 -6.75 6.95 0.67
CA VAL A 160 -7.40 5.66 0.43
C VAL A 160 -7.29 4.75 1.65
N ILE A 161 -6.13 4.67 2.31
CA ILE A 161 -5.96 3.89 3.54
C ILE A 161 -6.94 4.38 4.61
N PHE A 162 -7.00 5.69 4.84
CA PHE A 162 -7.91 6.29 5.80
C PHE A 162 -9.38 6.02 5.44
N TRP A 163 -9.74 6.13 4.16
CA TRP A 163 -11.07 5.82 3.68
C TRP A 163 -11.44 4.34 3.92
N LEU A 164 -10.53 3.40 3.67
CA LEU A 164 -10.75 1.98 3.98
C LEU A 164 -10.90 1.74 5.49
N TRP A 165 -10.13 2.43 6.33
CA TRP A 165 -10.32 2.37 7.79
C TRP A 165 -11.66 2.96 8.23
N TYR A 166 -12.07 4.07 7.63
CA TYR A 166 -13.38 4.68 7.87
C TYR A 166 -14.52 3.74 7.50
N VAL A 167 -14.45 3.11 6.32
CA VAL A 167 -15.45 2.13 5.86
C VAL A 167 -15.53 0.96 6.85
N TRP A 168 -14.38 0.47 7.31
CA TRP A 168 -14.36 -0.55 8.36
C TRP A 168 -15.02 -0.06 9.64
N ALA A 169 -14.53 1.04 10.21
CA ALA A 169 -14.98 1.56 11.49
C ALA A 169 -16.49 1.86 11.50
N THR A 170 -17.03 2.43 10.43
CA THR A 170 -18.42 2.87 10.37
C THR A 170 -19.38 1.75 9.98
N TYR A 171 -19.03 0.90 9.01
CA TYR A 171 -19.99 -0.03 8.40
C TYR A 171 -19.73 -1.50 8.70
N LEU A 172 -18.48 -1.92 8.89
CA LEU A 172 -18.12 -3.34 8.99
C LEU A 172 -17.75 -3.76 10.41
N SER A 173 -17.24 -2.83 11.22
CA SER A 173 -16.89 -3.03 12.62
C SER A 173 -18.09 -3.19 13.57
N PRO A 174 -19.29 -2.58 13.35
CA PRO A 174 -20.36 -2.60 14.33
C PRO A 174 -20.70 -4.03 14.72
N LEU A 175 -20.32 -4.38 15.94
CA LEU A 175 -20.80 -5.54 16.65
C LEU A 175 -22.31 -5.35 16.74
N SER A 176 -23.06 -6.34 16.25
CA SER A 176 -24.52 -6.41 16.32
C SER A 176 -25.07 -5.58 17.47
N LYS A 177 -25.94 -4.60 17.16
CA LYS A 177 -26.79 -3.96 18.17
C LYS A 177 -27.32 -5.07 19.05
N THR A 178 -26.92 -5.09 20.32
CA THR A 178 -27.49 -6.01 21.29
C THR A 178 -28.98 -5.65 21.34
N LYS A 179 -29.81 -6.53 20.80
CA LYS A 179 -31.26 -6.50 21.06
C LYS A 179 -31.48 -6.84 22.53
#